data_AF-A0A7W0Q6U0-F1
#
_entry.id   AF-A0A7W0Q6U0-F1
#
_cell.length_a   1.000
_cell.length_b   1.000
_cell.length_c   1.000
_cell.angle_alpha   90.00
_cell.angle_beta   90.00
_cell.angle_gamma   90.00
#
_symmetry.space_group_name_H-M   'P 1'
#
loop_
_entity.id
_entity.type
_entity.pdbx_description
1 polymer ?
#
loop_
_entity_poly.entity_id
_entity_poly.type
_entity_poly.pdbx_seq_one_letter_code
_entity_poly.pdbx_strand_id
1 'polypeptide(L)'
;MRIAFSIALVVVAGAVTAGTTACSDRDRPPPPAARVPQPPRRVIEPPAGMVRPLPPHAIRADGVGPYKLGDRVTSLLQQLPSGPRIVRFEIPGIVRTSLIRAEDDTVLIGGETAATFVAVTGREVARTESGVHVGATLAEVERVTGSIVDEVDRARDPRLVVPGDLRNLRLVLANDRVVAIVVTAETAAPRTGPEPVCERPAIKPGIAFTACLGPTGELIEIAGDDLVVRAADGVARLAALRIPDLVFARPLRNVVDGRDEIVAITSPPDDEKRRWAISLYRLEGTRFTKVIDGDPLYELASAQTRWIGAELRDVDLYLEVSSRSDGIEVGGLLTTRSSGTIRDVAAISPVTVNRRQGKATPGESSDAGVSTRTDAGSANP
;
A
#
# COMPACT_ATOMS: atom_id res chain seq x y z
N MET A 1 -21.28 34.23 -0.63
CA MET A 1 -21.31 34.79 -2.00
C MET A 1 -21.55 33.62 -2.95
N ARG A 2 -22.79 33.43 -3.43
CA ARG A 2 -23.20 32.28 -4.27
C ARG A 2 -23.20 32.74 -5.73
N ILE A 3 -22.40 32.09 -6.58
CA ILE A 3 -22.37 32.35 -8.02
C ILE A 3 -23.12 31.21 -8.71
N ALA A 4 -24.24 31.54 -9.34
CA ALA A 4 -25.03 30.65 -10.18
C ALA A 4 -24.46 30.65 -11.60
N PHE A 5 -24.22 29.47 -12.16
CA PHE A 5 -23.86 29.30 -13.57
C PHE A 5 -25.08 28.79 -14.36
N SER A 6 -25.51 29.60 -15.31
CA SER A 6 -26.51 29.25 -16.32
C SER A 6 -25.84 28.51 -17.48
N ILE A 7 -26.36 27.33 -17.85
CA ILE A 7 -25.94 26.58 -19.04
C ILE A 7 -27.02 26.74 -20.10
N ALA A 8 -26.64 27.28 -21.27
CA ALA A 8 -27.48 27.37 -22.45
C ALA A 8 -27.30 26.13 -23.34
N LEU A 9 -28.41 25.47 -23.66
CA LEU A 9 -28.49 24.30 -24.54
C LEU A 9 -28.76 24.77 -25.97
N VAL A 10 -27.88 24.42 -26.93
CA VAL A 10 -28.08 24.65 -28.37
C VAL A 10 -28.42 23.32 -29.04
N VAL A 11 -29.62 23.26 -29.62
CA VAL A 11 -30.14 22.12 -30.39
C VAL A 11 -29.87 22.38 -31.88
N VAL A 12 -29.20 21.45 -32.56
CA VAL A 12 -28.99 21.47 -34.01
C VAL A 12 -29.87 20.40 -34.65
N ALA A 13 -30.80 20.83 -35.51
CA ALA A 13 -31.67 19.96 -36.30
C ALA A 13 -31.06 19.71 -37.69
N GLY A 14 -30.87 18.44 -38.07
CA GLY A 14 -30.38 18.00 -39.37
C GLY A 14 -31.52 17.53 -40.29
N ALA A 15 -31.47 17.96 -41.55
CA ALA A 15 -32.49 17.78 -42.58
C ALA A 15 -32.50 16.39 -43.24
N VAL A 16 -33.70 16.00 -43.67
CA VAL A 16 -34.06 14.73 -44.35
C VAL A 16 -33.82 14.84 -45.86
N THR A 17 -33.10 13.88 -46.44
CA THR A 17 -32.93 13.72 -47.90
C THR A 17 -33.98 12.78 -48.47
N ALA A 18 -34.70 13.25 -49.49
CA ALA A 18 -35.65 12.48 -50.29
C ALA A 18 -34.93 11.76 -51.44
N GLY A 19 -35.14 10.45 -51.56
CA GLY A 19 -34.67 9.61 -52.67
C GLY A 19 -35.84 9.14 -53.53
N THR A 20 -35.79 9.47 -54.81
CA THR A 20 -36.79 9.15 -55.85
C THR A 20 -36.78 7.68 -56.23
N THR A 21 -37.98 7.14 -56.41
CA THR A 21 -38.28 5.80 -56.97
C THR A 21 -38.05 5.76 -58.48
N ALA A 22 -37.12 4.92 -58.94
CA ALA A 22 -37.00 4.54 -60.35
C ALA A 22 -37.44 3.07 -60.52
N CYS A 23 -38.55 2.88 -61.23
CA CYS A 23 -39.04 1.58 -61.68
C CYS A 23 -38.33 1.22 -62.99
N SER A 24 -37.71 0.05 -63.09
CA SER A 24 -37.43 -0.57 -64.38
C SER A 24 -37.36 -2.09 -64.30
N ASP A 25 -38.25 -2.72 -65.07
CA ASP A 25 -38.00 -3.91 -65.89
C ASP A 25 -37.47 -5.17 -65.19
N ARG A 26 -38.39 -5.85 -64.50
CA ARG A 26 -38.26 -7.27 -64.14
C ARG A 26 -39.14 -8.06 -65.11
N ASP A 27 -38.55 -8.60 -66.18
CA ASP A 27 -38.96 -9.88 -66.79
C ASP A 27 -38.07 -10.25 -67.99
N ARG A 28 -36.78 -10.48 -67.71
CA ARG A 28 -35.91 -11.22 -68.63
C ARG A 28 -35.11 -12.25 -67.83
N PRO A 29 -35.28 -13.57 -68.08
CA PRO A 29 -34.46 -14.58 -67.45
C PRO A 29 -33.00 -14.33 -67.89
N PRO A 30 -32.07 -14.10 -66.96
CA PRO A 30 -30.67 -13.90 -67.33
C PRO A 30 -30.13 -15.20 -67.93
N PRO A 31 -29.30 -15.12 -68.98
CA PRO A 31 -28.61 -16.28 -69.53
C PRO A 31 -27.77 -16.94 -68.41
N PRO A 32 -27.62 -18.28 -68.42
CA PRO A 32 -26.84 -18.98 -67.41
C PRO A 32 -25.43 -18.38 -67.37
N ALA A 33 -25.10 -17.73 -66.26
CA ALA A 33 -23.84 -17.05 -66.09
C ALA A 33 -22.71 -18.06 -66.29
N ALA A 34 -21.84 -17.80 -67.27
CA ALA A 34 -20.57 -18.50 -67.38
C ALA A 34 -19.89 -18.45 -66.01
N ARG A 35 -19.45 -19.61 -65.49
CA ARG A 35 -18.76 -19.71 -64.19
C ARG A 35 -17.57 -18.75 -64.20
N VAL A 36 -17.77 -17.55 -63.66
CA VAL A 36 -16.71 -16.60 -63.39
C VAL A 36 -15.80 -17.31 -62.40
N PRO A 37 -14.52 -17.56 -62.74
CA PRO A 37 -13.59 -18.14 -61.79
C PRO A 37 -13.61 -17.27 -60.54
N GLN A 38 -14.03 -17.87 -59.41
CA GLN A 38 -14.11 -17.13 -58.15
C GLN A 38 -12.73 -16.52 -57.91
N PRO A 39 -12.62 -15.17 -57.82
CA PRO A 39 -11.35 -14.56 -57.49
C PRO A 39 -10.88 -15.16 -56.17
N PRO A 40 -9.60 -15.55 -56.05
CA PRO A 40 -9.08 -16.16 -54.84
C PRO A 40 -9.48 -15.29 -53.66
N ARG A 41 -10.16 -15.91 -52.69
CA ARG A 41 -10.63 -15.24 -51.47
C ARG A 41 -9.44 -14.49 -50.90
N ARG A 42 -9.48 -13.15 -50.92
CA ARG A 42 -8.45 -12.34 -50.28
C ARG A 42 -8.59 -12.57 -48.77
N VAL A 43 -7.89 -13.58 -48.27
CA VAL A 43 -7.68 -13.75 -46.84
C VAL A 43 -6.76 -12.59 -46.46
N ILE A 44 -7.35 -11.53 -45.91
CA ILE A 44 -6.58 -10.49 -45.25
C ILE A 44 -6.06 -11.19 -43.99
N GLU A 45 -4.87 -11.75 -44.08
CA GLU A 45 -4.17 -12.19 -42.88
C GLU A 45 -4.04 -10.95 -41.99
N PRO A 46 -4.57 -10.99 -40.75
CA PRO A 46 -4.33 -9.89 -39.83
C PRO A 46 -2.82 -9.69 -39.77
N PRO A 47 -2.34 -8.43 -39.76
CA PRO A 47 -0.91 -8.17 -39.66
C PRO A 47 -0.37 -9.02 -38.51
N ALA A 48 0.74 -9.70 -38.72
CA ALA A 48 1.37 -10.61 -37.75
C ALA A 48 1.94 -9.88 -36.52
N GLY A 49 1.29 -8.79 -36.10
CA GLY A 49 1.50 -8.17 -34.80
C GLY A 49 0.98 -9.07 -33.70
N MET A 50 1.64 -9.01 -32.55
CA MET A 50 1.15 -9.67 -31.34
C MET A 50 -0.26 -9.16 -31.01
N VAL A 51 -1.24 -10.07 -31.02
CA VAL A 51 -2.57 -9.80 -30.48
C VAL A 51 -2.40 -9.53 -28.99
N ARG A 52 -2.78 -8.33 -28.55
CA ARG A 52 -2.66 -7.88 -27.16
C ARG A 52 -4.04 -7.72 -26.52
N PRO A 53 -4.25 -8.11 -25.25
CA PRO A 53 -5.46 -7.73 -24.54
C PRO A 53 -5.58 -6.22 -24.43
N LEU A 54 -6.78 -5.69 -24.67
CA LEU A 54 -7.12 -4.28 -24.43
C LEU A 54 -7.63 -4.11 -22.99
N PRO A 55 -7.43 -2.92 -22.38
CA PRO A 55 -8.06 -2.58 -21.11
C PRO A 55 -9.60 -2.73 -21.13
N PRO A 56 -10.25 -2.93 -19.98
CA PRO A 56 -9.66 -2.97 -18.64
C PRO A 56 -8.94 -4.30 -18.35
N HIS A 57 -7.72 -4.21 -17.83
CA HIS A 57 -6.92 -5.34 -17.39
C HIS A 57 -7.43 -5.92 -16.07
N ALA A 58 -7.25 -7.23 -15.87
CA ALA A 58 -7.53 -7.87 -14.59
C ALA A 58 -6.39 -7.62 -13.60
N ILE A 59 -6.70 -7.17 -12.39
CA ILE A 59 -5.78 -7.07 -11.25
C ILE A 59 -5.87 -8.40 -10.48
N ARG A 60 -4.73 -9.06 -10.30
CA ARG A 60 -4.60 -10.36 -9.64
C ARG A 60 -3.43 -10.34 -8.65
N ALA A 61 -3.30 -11.40 -7.87
CA ALA A 61 -2.19 -11.56 -6.94
C ALA A 61 -0.81 -11.59 -7.64
N ASP A 62 -0.76 -12.03 -8.89
CA ASP A 62 0.48 -12.15 -9.66
C ASP A 62 0.81 -10.92 -10.53
N GLY A 63 -0.07 -9.90 -10.60
CA GLY A 63 0.16 -8.69 -11.38
C GLY A 63 -1.10 -8.07 -12.00
N VAL A 64 -0.92 -7.34 -13.10
CA VAL A 64 -1.99 -6.59 -13.78
C VAL A 64 -1.97 -6.88 -15.27
N GLY A 65 -3.00 -7.57 -15.77
CA GLY A 65 -3.11 -7.95 -17.18
C GLY A 65 -1.87 -8.72 -17.66
N PRO A 66 -1.14 -8.25 -18.69
CA PRO A 66 0.07 -8.89 -19.19
C PRO A 66 1.29 -8.69 -18.28
N TYR A 67 1.25 -7.75 -17.34
CA TYR A 67 2.40 -7.37 -16.52
C TYR A 67 2.43 -8.17 -15.22
N LYS A 68 3.37 -9.13 -15.11
CA LYS A 68 3.47 -10.03 -13.96
C LYS A 68 4.65 -9.72 -13.06
N LEU A 69 4.48 -10.00 -11.77
CA LEU A 69 5.55 -9.99 -10.80
C LEU A 69 6.57 -11.09 -11.14
N GLY A 70 7.85 -10.79 -10.97
CA GLY A 70 8.95 -11.71 -11.29
C GLY A 70 9.31 -11.77 -12.78
N ASP A 71 8.50 -11.21 -13.67
CA ASP A 71 8.86 -11.11 -15.09
C ASP A 71 10.11 -10.25 -15.26
N ARG A 72 11.01 -10.72 -16.12
CA ARG A 72 12.24 -9.99 -16.45
C ARG A 72 11.88 -8.66 -17.10
N VAL A 73 12.62 -7.60 -16.75
CA VAL A 73 12.44 -6.28 -17.35
C VAL A 73 12.47 -6.35 -18.88
N THR A 74 13.39 -7.13 -19.47
CA THR A 74 13.47 -7.30 -20.93
C THR A 74 12.19 -7.87 -21.56
N SER A 75 11.54 -8.82 -20.90
CA SER A 75 10.27 -9.40 -21.35
C SER A 75 9.14 -8.38 -21.26
N LEU A 76 9.11 -7.59 -20.18
CA LEU A 76 8.11 -6.53 -20.00
C LEU A 76 8.24 -5.43 -21.06
N LEU A 77 9.47 -5.03 -21.41
CA LEU A 77 9.70 -4.01 -22.45
C LEU A 77 9.18 -4.45 -23.83
N GLN A 78 9.20 -5.75 -24.13
CA GLN A 78 8.66 -6.29 -25.39
C GLN A 78 7.13 -6.27 -25.46
N GLN A 79 6.45 -6.18 -24.31
CA GLN A 79 4.99 -6.16 -24.20
C GLN A 79 4.39 -4.74 -24.26
N LEU A 80 5.21 -3.69 -24.20
CA LEU A 80 4.73 -2.31 -24.16
C LEU A 80 4.14 -1.89 -25.52
N PRO A 81 2.97 -1.23 -25.55
CA PRO A 81 2.30 -0.84 -26.79
C PRO A 81 3.00 0.33 -27.48
N SER A 82 3.60 1.19 -26.68
CA SER A 82 4.43 2.32 -27.09
C SER A 82 5.82 2.10 -26.52
N GLY A 83 6.86 2.57 -27.22
CA GLY A 83 8.25 2.37 -26.82
C GLY A 83 8.52 2.70 -25.34
N PRO A 84 9.55 2.08 -24.75
CA PRO A 84 9.74 2.05 -23.30
C PRO A 84 9.96 3.45 -22.71
N ARG A 85 9.07 3.85 -21.80
CA ARG A 85 9.26 5.04 -20.95
C ARG A 85 9.77 4.58 -19.60
N ILE A 86 11.10 4.56 -19.45
CA ILE A 86 11.76 4.12 -18.22
C ILE A 86 12.26 5.35 -17.48
N VAL A 87 11.87 5.46 -16.21
CA VAL A 87 12.39 6.44 -15.26
C VAL A 87 13.09 5.68 -14.16
N ARG A 88 14.36 5.97 -13.89
CA ARG A 88 15.06 5.40 -12.74
C ARG A 88 14.65 6.19 -11.50
N PHE A 89 14.27 5.51 -10.42
CA PHE A 89 14.08 6.07 -9.09
C PHE A 89 15.22 5.59 -8.18
N GLU A 90 16.06 6.52 -7.74
CA GLU A 90 17.30 6.32 -7.01
C GLU A 90 17.41 7.49 -6.04
N ILE A 91 16.64 7.36 -4.97
CA ILE A 91 16.66 8.26 -3.84
C ILE A 91 17.47 7.51 -2.78
N PRO A 92 18.71 7.94 -2.47
CA PRO A 92 19.57 7.26 -1.51
C PRO A 92 18.86 6.94 -0.20
N GLY A 93 18.92 5.68 0.21
CA GLY A 93 18.28 5.19 1.44
C GLY A 93 16.75 5.05 1.40
N ILE A 94 16.07 5.51 0.36
CA ILE A 94 14.60 5.47 0.24
C ILE A 94 14.16 4.50 -0.85
N VAL A 95 14.51 4.76 -2.10
CA VAL A 95 14.05 3.97 -3.25
C VAL A 95 15.22 3.73 -4.19
N ARG A 96 15.37 2.49 -4.64
CA ARG A 96 16.29 2.12 -5.71
C ARG A 96 15.59 1.12 -6.63
N THR A 97 14.90 1.64 -7.65
CA THR A 97 14.13 0.83 -8.59
C THR A 97 14.04 1.51 -9.95
N SER A 98 13.94 0.75 -11.04
CA SER A 98 13.55 1.31 -12.34
C SER A 98 12.04 1.23 -12.47
N LEU A 99 11.43 2.34 -12.89
CA LEU A 99 9.99 2.46 -13.12
C LEU A 99 9.71 2.50 -14.62
N ILE A 100 9.01 1.50 -15.12
CA ILE A 100 8.56 1.40 -16.50
C ILE A 100 7.11 1.89 -16.54
N ARG A 101 6.81 2.85 -17.41
CA ARG A 101 5.45 3.36 -17.62
C ARG A 101 4.79 2.66 -18.80
N ALA A 102 3.56 2.22 -18.59
CA ALA A 102 2.73 1.53 -19.57
C ALA A 102 1.32 2.11 -19.57
N GLU A 103 0.54 1.84 -20.62
CA GLU A 103 -0.86 2.28 -20.77
C GLU A 103 -1.03 3.79 -20.48
N ASP A 104 -0.36 4.65 -21.25
CA ASP A 104 -0.42 6.11 -21.08
C ASP A 104 -0.02 6.60 -19.67
N ASP A 105 1.03 6.00 -19.11
CA ASP A 105 1.58 6.29 -17.79
C ASP A 105 0.63 5.95 -16.60
N THR A 106 -0.41 5.15 -16.85
CA THR A 106 -1.37 4.74 -15.82
C THR A 106 -1.09 3.38 -15.19
N VAL A 107 -0.21 2.59 -15.81
CA VAL A 107 0.36 1.36 -15.24
C VAL A 107 1.85 1.58 -15.05
N LEU A 108 2.33 1.34 -13.84
CA LEU A 108 3.72 1.54 -13.45
C LEU A 108 4.30 0.20 -13.00
N ILE A 109 5.40 -0.22 -13.62
CA ILE A 109 6.04 -1.50 -13.32
C ILE A 109 7.41 -1.19 -12.73
N GLY A 110 7.61 -1.59 -11.48
CA GLY A 110 8.86 -1.33 -10.77
C GLY A 110 9.70 -2.58 -10.62
N GLY A 111 11.01 -2.45 -10.84
CA GLY A 111 11.98 -3.52 -10.64
C GLY A 111 13.37 -3.13 -11.13
N GLU A 112 14.41 -3.88 -10.72
CA GLU A 112 15.76 -3.74 -11.28
C GLU A 112 16.01 -4.77 -12.38
N THR A 113 15.91 -6.06 -12.05
CA THR A 113 16.11 -7.19 -12.98
C THR A 113 14.80 -7.85 -13.37
N ALA A 114 13.84 -7.86 -12.45
CA ALA A 114 12.50 -8.39 -12.60
C ALA A 114 11.50 -7.45 -11.89
N ALA A 115 10.23 -7.49 -12.30
CA ALA A 115 9.19 -6.71 -11.65
C ALA A 115 8.99 -7.15 -10.19
N THR A 116 9.17 -6.23 -9.25
CA THR A 116 8.90 -6.43 -7.82
C THR A 116 7.54 -5.88 -7.42
N PHE A 117 6.99 -4.94 -8.19
CA PHE A 117 5.62 -4.47 -8.05
C PHE A 117 5.04 -4.01 -9.39
N VAL A 118 3.71 -4.00 -9.47
CA VAL A 118 2.93 -3.38 -10.55
C VAL A 118 1.88 -2.48 -9.91
N ALA A 119 1.87 -1.20 -10.26
CA ALA A 119 0.91 -0.22 -9.77
C ALA A 119 -0.02 0.28 -10.87
N VAL A 120 -1.26 0.60 -10.49
CA VAL A 120 -2.29 1.17 -11.35
C VAL A 120 -2.74 2.49 -10.73
N THR A 121 -2.69 3.56 -11.52
CA THR A 121 -3.13 4.92 -11.13
C THR A 121 -4.30 5.42 -12.00
N GLY A 122 -4.59 4.75 -13.13
CA GLY A 122 -5.70 5.10 -14.02
C GLY A 122 -7.00 4.37 -13.68
N ARG A 123 -8.12 5.11 -13.70
CA ARG A 123 -9.46 4.62 -13.35
C ARG A 123 -10.01 3.53 -14.27
N GLU A 124 -9.79 3.65 -15.58
CA GLU A 124 -10.41 2.78 -16.59
C GLU A 124 -9.50 1.64 -17.06
N VAL A 125 -8.31 1.53 -16.48
CA VAL A 125 -7.23 0.72 -17.03
C VAL A 125 -7.21 -0.68 -16.46
N ALA A 126 -7.57 -0.85 -15.19
CA ALA A 126 -7.60 -2.16 -14.56
C ALA A 126 -8.61 -2.24 -13.41
N ARG A 127 -9.07 -3.47 -13.14
CA ARG A 127 -9.98 -3.80 -12.04
C ARG A 127 -9.70 -5.20 -11.50
N THR A 128 -9.90 -5.41 -10.21
CA THR A 128 -9.91 -6.78 -9.65
C THR A 128 -11.10 -7.57 -10.19
N GLU A 129 -11.07 -8.88 -10.06
CA GLU A 129 -12.21 -9.75 -10.41
C GLU A 129 -13.45 -9.43 -9.56
N SER A 130 -13.23 -8.95 -8.35
CA SER A 130 -14.26 -8.49 -7.42
C SER A 130 -14.80 -7.08 -7.75
N GLY A 131 -14.12 -6.31 -8.61
CA GLY A 131 -14.57 -5.00 -9.10
C GLY A 131 -13.91 -3.78 -8.45
N VAL A 132 -12.91 -3.99 -7.60
CA VAL A 132 -12.07 -2.91 -7.03
C VAL A 132 -11.23 -2.28 -8.14
N HIS A 133 -11.22 -0.95 -8.21
CA HIS A 133 -10.54 -0.16 -9.22
C HIS A 133 -10.13 1.20 -8.65
N VAL A 134 -9.25 1.93 -9.35
CA VAL A 134 -8.90 3.30 -8.95
C VAL A 134 -10.13 4.19 -9.06
N GLY A 135 -10.46 4.91 -7.99
CA GLY A 135 -11.64 5.75 -7.83
C GLY A 135 -12.73 5.15 -6.94
N ALA A 136 -12.64 3.85 -6.64
CA ALA A 136 -13.53 3.18 -5.68
C ALA A 136 -13.41 3.81 -4.29
N THR A 137 -14.52 3.90 -3.57
CA THR A 137 -14.57 4.34 -2.16
C THR A 137 -14.13 3.22 -1.23
N LEU A 138 -13.69 3.55 -0.01
CA LEU A 138 -13.32 2.52 0.98
C LEU A 138 -14.50 1.58 1.29
N ALA A 139 -15.71 2.12 1.42
CA ALA A 139 -16.92 1.33 1.63
C ALA A 139 -17.23 0.37 0.46
N GLU A 140 -16.95 0.78 -0.78
CA GLU A 140 -17.07 -0.10 -1.95
C GLU A 140 -16.04 -1.23 -1.91
N VAL A 141 -14.80 -0.94 -1.51
CA VAL A 141 -13.77 -1.96 -1.31
C VAL A 141 -14.23 -2.95 -0.25
N GLU A 142 -14.61 -2.49 0.94
CA GLU A 142 -15.05 -3.37 2.05
C GLU A 142 -16.23 -4.26 1.68
N ARG A 143 -17.21 -3.71 0.95
CA ARG A 143 -18.37 -4.47 0.46
C ARG A 143 -17.96 -5.62 -0.47
N VAL A 144 -16.89 -5.44 -1.22
CA VAL A 144 -16.47 -6.32 -2.30
C VAL A 144 -15.42 -7.34 -1.84
N THR A 145 -14.47 -6.91 -1.02
CA THR A 145 -13.34 -7.72 -0.53
C THR A 145 -13.55 -8.27 0.88
N GLY A 146 -14.65 -7.87 1.53
CA GLY A 146 -14.87 -8.11 2.95
C GLY A 146 -14.07 -7.15 3.83
N SER A 147 -13.77 -7.56 5.05
CA SER A 147 -13.05 -6.71 6.02
C SER A 147 -11.66 -6.33 5.53
N ILE A 148 -11.27 -5.07 5.78
CA ILE A 148 -9.87 -4.66 5.69
C ILE A 148 -9.03 -5.42 6.70
N VAL A 149 -7.83 -5.85 6.31
CA VAL A 149 -6.91 -6.58 7.20
C VAL A 149 -6.29 -5.63 8.22
N ASP A 150 -6.68 -5.79 9.48
CA ASP A 150 -5.93 -5.26 10.62
C ASP A 150 -4.98 -6.35 11.15
N GLU A 151 -3.75 -6.36 10.65
CA GLU A 151 -2.70 -7.30 11.06
C GLU A 151 -2.02 -6.78 12.33
N VAL A 152 -2.18 -7.49 13.45
CA VAL A 152 -1.67 -7.04 14.76
C VAL A 152 -0.15 -6.89 14.79
N ASP A 153 0.58 -7.63 13.93
CA ASP A 153 2.02 -7.59 13.78
C ASP A 153 2.50 -6.52 12.78
N ARG A 154 1.59 -5.69 12.27
CA ARG A 154 1.89 -4.58 11.36
C ARG A 154 1.17 -3.28 11.71
N ALA A 155 1.94 -2.20 11.77
CA ALA A 155 1.44 -0.84 11.86
C ALA A 155 1.50 -0.18 10.48
N ARG A 156 0.35 0.21 9.92
CA ARG A 156 0.24 0.84 8.59
C ARG A 156 -0.23 2.28 8.67
N ASP A 157 0.26 3.11 7.75
CA ASP A 157 -0.35 4.42 7.46
C ASP A 157 -1.86 4.22 7.21
N PRO A 158 -2.76 4.96 7.87
CA PRO A 158 -4.21 4.82 7.68
C PRO A 158 -4.68 5.00 6.23
N ARG A 159 -3.89 5.67 5.40
CA ARG A 159 -4.16 5.89 3.97
C ARG A 159 -3.70 4.71 3.10
N LEU A 160 -3.08 3.69 3.69
CA LEU A 160 -2.62 2.48 3.02
C LEU A 160 -3.44 1.28 3.50
N VAL A 161 -4.33 0.80 2.64
CA VAL A 161 -5.29 -0.25 2.96
C VAL A 161 -4.91 -1.56 2.26
N VAL A 162 -5.03 -2.68 2.98
CA VAL A 162 -4.80 -4.03 2.46
C VAL A 162 -6.10 -4.83 2.55
N PRO A 163 -6.70 -5.23 1.42
CA PRO A 163 -7.91 -6.04 1.41
C PRO A 163 -7.70 -7.45 1.98
N GLY A 164 -8.74 -8.01 2.61
CA GLY A 164 -8.75 -9.34 3.23
C GLY A 164 -8.39 -10.49 2.30
N ASP A 165 -9.03 -10.50 1.13
CA ASP A 165 -8.91 -11.51 0.08
C ASP A 165 -7.63 -11.37 -0.76
N LEU A 166 -6.98 -10.22 -0.70
CA LEU A 166 -5.90 -9.81 -1.58
C LEU A 166 -4.76 -9.15 -0.79
N ARG A 167 -4.13 -9.91 0.11
CA ARG A 167 -3.05 -9.44 1.02
C ARG A 167 -1.81 -8.89 0.31
N ASN A 168 -1.65 -9.22 -0.96
CA ASN A 168 -0.54 -8.73 -1.75
C ASN A 168 -0.84 -7.36 -2.43
N LEU A 169 -2.09 -6.88 -2.34
CA LEU A 169 -2.52 -5.57 -2.82
C LEU A 169 -2.42 -4.51 -1.73
N ARG A 170 -1.93 -3.34 -2.13
CA ARG A 170 -1.92 -2.11 -1.33
C ARG A 170 -2.75 -1.06 -2.05
N LEU A 171 -3.80 -0.58 -1.40
CA LEU A 171 -4.66 0.49 -1.88
C LEU A 171 -4.23 1.79 -1.23
N VAL A 172 -3.85 2.78 -2.03
CA VAL A 172 -3.54 4.12 -1.53
C VAL A 172 -4.83 4.94 -1.56
N LEU A 173 -5.19 5.54 -0.43
CA LEU A 173 -6.39 6.34 -0.28
C LEU A 173 -6.09 7.84 -0.27
N ALA A 174 -6.95 8.62 -0.91
CA ALA A 174 -7.06 10.05 -0.71
C ALA A 174 -8.55 10.43 -0.70
N ASN A 175 -8.98 11.18 0.33
CA ASN A 175 -10.37 11.60 0.51
C ASN A 175 -11.36 10.41 0.40
N ASP A 176 -11.07 9.32 1.10
CA ASP A 176 -11.87 8.08 1.13
C ASP A 176 -11.99 7.35 -0.23
N ARG A 177 -11.12 7.68 -1.19
CA ARG A 177 -11.09 7.02 -2.51
C ARG A 177 -9.74 6.41 -2.80
N VAL A 178 -9.74 5.25 -3.45
CA VAL A 178 -8.56 4.59 -3.98
C VAL A 178 -7.98 5.46 -5.10
N VAL A 179 -6.75 5.95 -4.91
CA VAL A 179 -6.00 6.74 -5.92
C VAL A 179 -4.87 5.97 -6.56
N ALA A 180 -4.45 4.86 -5.97
CA ALA A 180 -3.56 3.89 -6.60
C ALA A 180 -3.81 2.48 -6.05
N ILE A 181 -3.57 1.47 -6.88
CA ILE A 181 -3.57 0.06 -6.49
C ILE A 181 -2.17 -0.48 -6.80
N VAL A 182 -1.48 -1.01 -5.80
CA VAL A 182 -0.14 -1.59 -5.97
C VAL A 182 -0.19 -3.07 -5.66
N VAL A 183 0.16 -3.89 -6.64
CA VAL A 183 0.36 -5.33 -6.51
C VAL A 183 1.84 -5.55 -6.21
N THR A 184 2.16 -6.11 -5.05
CA THR A 184 3.53 -6.51 -4.70
C THR A 184 3.60 -8.03 -4.54
N ALA A 185 4.81 -8.56 -4.38
CA ALA A 185 4.97 -9.92 -3.90
C ALA A 185 4.20 -10.09 -2.57
N GLU A 186 3.60 -11.27 -2.39
CA GLU A 186 2.94 -11.61 -1.14
C GLU A 186 3.97 -11.52 -0.01
N THR A 187 3.65 -10.71 0.99
CA THR A 187 4.49 -10.64 2.17
C THR A 187 4.26 -11.91 2.96
N ALA A 188 5.34 -12.52 3.46
CA ALA A 188 5.24 -13.74 4.25
C ALA A 188 4.12 -13.61 5.29
N ALA A 189 3.28 -14.64 5.36
CA ALA A 189 2.16 -14.67 6.29
C ALA A 189 2.62 -14.29 7.70
N PRO A 190 1.78 -13.62 8.49
CA PRO A 190 2.07 -13.31 9.88
C PRO A 190 2.63 -14.56 10.56
N ARG A 191 3.81 -14.45 11.16
CA ARG A 191 4.33 -15.57 11.95
C ARG A 191 3.34 -15.80 13.08
N THR A 192 3.01 -17.06 13.35
CA THR A 192 2.23 -17.45 14.52
C THR A 192 3.02 -16.99 15.75
N GLY A 193 2.68 -15.80 16.24
CA GLY A 193 3.29 -15.21 17.42
C GLY A 193 2.78 -15.92 18.69
N PRO A 194 3.27 -15.50 19.86
CA PRO A 194 2.66 -15.92 21.12
C PRO A 194 1.16 -15.59 21.11
N GLU A 195 0.39 -16.39 21.84
CA GLU A 195 -1.04 -16.16 22.06
C GLU A 195 -1.26 -14.71 22.53
N PRO A 196 -2.30 -14.01 22.02
CA PRO A 196 -2.54 -12.63 22.40
C PRO A 196 -2.68 -12.50 23.91
N VAL A 197 -1.84 -11.65 24.51
CA VAL A 197 -1.82 -11.38 25.96
C VAL A 197 -3.12 -10.76 26.46
N CYS A 198 -3.93 -10.18 25.57
CA CYS A 198 -5.21 -9.57 25.88
C CYS A 198 -6.17 -9.68 24.69
N GLU A 199 -7.47 -9.57 24.97
CA GLU A 199 -8.49 -9.32 23.95
C GLU A 199 -8.57 -7.81 23.68
N ARG A 200 -8.44 -7.41 22.40
CA ARG A 200 -8.55 -5.99 22.02
C ARG A 200 -10.00 -5.51 22.24
N PRO A 201 -10.23 -4.42 23.00
CA PRO A 201 -11.56 -3.87 23.16
C PRO A 201 -12.19 -3.48 21.82
N ALA A 202 -13.52 -3.44 21.78
CA ALA A 202 -14.22 -2.90 20.61
C ALA A 202 -13.92 -1.40 20.44
N ILE A 203 -13.67 -0.96 19.20
CA ILE A 203 -13.49 0.45 18.86
C ILE A 203 -14.79 1.22 19.13
N LYS A 204 -14.68 2.36 19.82
CA LYS A 204 -15.79 3.28 20.13
C LYS A 204 -15.67 4.58 19.30
N PRO A 205 -16.75 5.37 19.13
CA PRO A 205 -16.67 6.67 18.46
C PRO A 205 -15.61 7.58 19.10
N GLY A 206 -14.77 8.23 18.28
CA GLY A 206 -13.67 9.08 18.75
C GLY A 206 -12.39 8.33 19.15
N ILE A 207 -12.42 7.00 19.21
CA ILE A 207 -11.23 6.18 19.41
C ILE A 207 -10.55 5.92 18.07
N ALA A 208 -9.24 6.19 18.01
CA ALA A 208 -8.45 6.01 16.80
C ALA A 208 -8.09 4.53 16.55
N PHE A 209 -7.78 3.81 17.63
CA PHE A 209 -7.53 2.36 17.63
C PHE A 209 -7.51 1.78 19.05
N THR A 210 -7.46 0.46 19.15
CA THR A 210 -7.31 -0.28 20.40
C THR A 210 -6.02 -1.08 20.41
N ALA A 211 -5.44 -1.30 21.58
CA ALA A 211 -4.18 -2.03 21.73
C ALA A 211 -4.17 -2.89 23.00
N CYS A 212 -3.29 -3.89 23.05
CA CYS A 212 -2.95 -4.64 24.26
C CYS A 212 -1.64 -4.12 24.88
N LEU A 213 -1.67 -2.90 25.41
CA LEU A 213 -0.53 -2.34 26.15
C LEU A 213 -0.46 -2.97 27.56
N GLY A 214 -1.63 -3.27 28.14
CA GLY A 214 -1.82 -3.98 29.40
C GLY A 214 -2.71 -5.24 29.25
N PRO A 215 -3.07 -5.89 30.38
CA PRO A 215 -3.79 -7.17 30.38
C PRO A 215 -5.27 -7.04 30.01
N THR A 216 -5.86 -5.86 30.15
CA THR A 216 -7.29 -5.61 29.85
C THR A 216 -7.52 -5.00 28.47
N GLY A 217 -6.45 -4.64 27.77
CA GLY A 217 -6.52 -3.80 26.59
C GLY A 217 -6.90 -2.35 26.87
N GLU A 218 -6.56 -1.48 25.93
CA GLU A 218 -6.66 -0.03 26.06
C GLU A 218 -7.27 0.59 24.80
N LEU A 219 -7.92 1.74 25.01
CA LEU A 219 -8.45 2.59 23.95
C LEU A 219 -7.48 3.76 23.72
N ILE A 220 -7.16 4.05 22.47
CA ILE A 220 -6.21 5.11 22.11
C ILE A 220 -6.92 6.17 21.29
N GLU A 221 -6.84 7.40 21.78
CA GLU A 221 -7.32 8.62 21.12
C GLU A 221 -6.14 9.38 20.53
N ILE A 222 -6.32 9.93 19.32
CA ILE A 222 -5.36 10.85 18.69
C ILE A 222 -6.10 12.16 18.41
N ALA A 223 -5.56 13.26 18.94
CA ALA A 223 -6.06 14.61 18.70
C ALA A 223 -4.89 15.53 18.31
N GLY A 224 -4.70 15.73 16.99
CA GLY A 224 -3.48 16.37 16.48
C GLY A 224 -2.26 15.54 16.88
N ASP A 225 -1.32 16.14 17.61
CA ASP A 225 -0.13 15.42 18.09
C ASP A 225 -0.28 14.82 19.49
N ASP A 226 -1.46 14.91 20.12
CA ASP A 226 -1.69 14.31 21.43
C ASP A 226 -2.21 12.88 21.28
N LEU A 227 -1.48 11.94 21.88
CA LEU A 227 -1.87 10.56 22.04
C LEU A 227 -2.32 10.34 23.48
N VAL A 228 -3.56 9.89 23.67
CA VAL A 228 -4.14 9.62 24.99
C VAL A 228 -4.54 8.16 25.09
N VAL A 229 -4.08 7.49 26.14
CA VAL A 229 -4.45 6.11 26.45
C VAL A 229 -5.49 6.10 27.54
N ARG A 230 -6.58 5.37 27.31
CA ARG A 230 -7.65 5.14 28.27
C ARG A 230 -7.79 3.66 28.56
N ALA A 231 -8.35 3.36 29.72
CA ALA A 231 -8.78 2.01 30.05
C ALA A 231 -9.86 1.52 29.05
N ALA A 232 -10.09 0.21 28.98
CA ALA A 232 -11.06 -0.42 28.07
C ALA A 232 -12.49 0.14 28.21
N ASP A 233 -12.87 0.59 29.41
CA ASP A 233 -14.17 1.24 29.66
C ASP A 233 -14.27 2.65 29.03
N GLY A 234 -13.13 3.28 28.74
CA GLY A 234 -13.02 4.65 28.23
C GLY A 234 -13.12 5.75 29.30
N VAL A 235 -13.29 5.38 30.58
CA VAL A 235 -13.54 6.32 31.67
C VAL A 235 -12.21 6.86 32.20
N ALA A 236 -11.29 5.97 32.58
CA ALA A 236 -10.02 6.34 33.17
C ALA A 236 -8.97 6.68 32.10
N ARG A 237 -8.35 7.86 32.20
CA ARG A 237 -7.14 8.21 31.45
C ARG A 237 -5.93 7.58 32.14
N LEU A 238 -5.23 6.69 31.43
CA LEU A 238 -4.08 5.96 31.96
C LEU A 238 -2.76 6.70 31.69
N ALA A 239 -2.61 7.24 30.48
CA ALA A 239 -1.40 7.95 30.07
C ALA A 239 -1.71 8.96 28.96
N ALA A 240 -0.75 9.85 28.71
CA ALA A 240 -0.75 10.68 27.52
C ALA A 240 0.66 11.09 27.12
N LEU A 241 0.80 11.38 25.83
CA LEU A 241 2.05 11.74 25.22
C LEU A 241 1.79 12.71 24.07
N ARG A 242 2.52 13.83 24.06
CA ARG A 242 2.57 14.75 22.93
C ARG A 242 3.70 14.31 22.00
N ILE A 243 3.42 14.14 20.70
CA ILE A 243 4.38 13.68 19.69
C ILE A 243 4.40 14.68 18.52
N PRO A 244 5.13 15.80 18.62
CA PRO A 244 5.10 16.87 17.62
C PRO A 244 5.21 16.38 16.16
N ASP A 245 4.42 16.99 15.29
CA ASP A 245 4.37 16.69 13.86
C ASP A 245 3.97 15.23 13.56
N LEU A 246 3.00 14.72 14.31
CA LEU A 246 2.51 13.35 14.19
C LEU A 246 1.83 13.15 12.83
N VAL A 247 2.36 12.22 12.03
CA VAL A 247 1.71 11.78 10.79
C VAL A 247 0.65 10.74 11.11
N PHE A 248 1.05 9.68 11.82
CA PHE A 248 0.13 8.68 12.35
C PHE A 248 0.75 7.91 13.51
N ALA A 249 -0.09 7.26 14.31
CA ALA A 249 0.33 6.24 15.25
C ALA A 249 -0.57 5.00 15.16
N ARG A 250 -0.01 3.83 15.44
CA ARG A 250 -0.69 2.53 15.37
C ARG A 250 -0.10 1.54 16.38
N PRO A 251 -0.89 0.56 16.84
CA PRO A 251 -0.35 -0.52 17.66
C PRO A 251 0.48 -1.45 16.79
N LEU A 252 1.56 -1.99 17.36
CA LEU A 252 2.41 -3.00 16.75
C LEU A 252 2.70 -4.07 17.79
N ARG A 253 2.27 -5.32 17.53
CA ARG A 253 2.55 -6.43 18.42
C ARG A 253 4.04 -6.71 18.43
N ASN A 254 4.64 -6.66 19.61
CA ASN A 254 5.97 -7.19 19.82
C ASN A 254 5.91 -8.72 19.83
N VAL A 255 6.60 -9.33 18.86
CA VAL A 255 6.61 -10.80 18.67
C VAL A 255 7.32 -11.57 19.79
N VAL A 256 8.08 -10.88 20.66
CA VAL A 256 8.84 -11.48 21.75
C VAL A 256 7.98 -11.67 23.00
N ASP A 257 7.24 -10.64 23.40
CA ASP A 257 6.45 -10.64 24.64
C ASP A 257 4.93 -10.66 24.42
N GLY A 258 4.49 -10.55 23.16
CA GLY A 258 3.08 -10.60 22.77
C GLY A 258 2.27 -9.36 23.17
N ARG A 259 2.91 -8.30 23.69
CA ARG A 259 2.25 -7.03 24.01
C ARG A 259 2.31 -6.08 22.84
N ASP A 260 1.35 -5.15 22.76
CA ASP A 260 1.42 -4.06 21.80
C ASP A 260 2.40 -2.98 22.27
N GLU A 261 3.14 -2.46 21.31
CA GLU A 261 3.88 -1.22 21.37
C GLU A 261 3.15 -0.19 20.50
N ILE A 262 3.32 1.11 20.73
CA ILE A 262 2.78 2.15 19.86
C ILE A 262 3.88 2.64 18.93
N VAL A 263 3.72 2.38 17.64
CA VAL A 263 4.50 3.02 16.57
C VAL A 263 3.93 4.41 16.37
N ALA A 264 4.79 5.42 16.33
CA ALA A 264 4.45 6.77 15.91
C ALA A 264 5.42 7.21 14.80
N ILE A 265 4.86 7.71 13.70
CA ILE A 265 5.60 8.31 12.60
C ILE A 265 5.43 9.82 12.66
N THR A 266 6.53 10.56 12.64
CA THR A 266 6.53 12.02 12.57
C THR A 266 7.16 12.50 11.27
N SER A 267 6.72 13.68 10.82
CA SER A 267 7.28 14.36 9.64
C SER A 267 7.37 15.86 9.90
N PRO A 268 8.40 16.32 10.62
CA PRO A 268 8.54 17.73 10.93
C PRO A 268 8.59 18.56 9.64
N PRO A 269 7.90 19.72 9.61
CA PRO A 269 7.90 20.59 8.44
C PRO A 269 9.30 21.18 8.23
N ASP A 270 9.79 21.10 7.00
CA ASP A 270 11.06 21.68 6.57
C ASP A 270 10.96 21.95 5.05
N ASP A 271 11.32 23.16 4.64
CA ASP A 271 11.16 23.64 3.27
C ASP A 271 12.22 23.06 2.32
N GLU A 272 13.37 22.65 2.85
CA GLU A 272 14.49 22.11 2.08
C GLU A 272 14.50 20.58 2.08
N LYS A 273 13.97 19.96 3.13
CA LYS A 273 14.02 18.52 3.34
C LYS A 273 12.72 18.00 3.92
N ARG A 274 12.31 16.79 3.51
CA ARG A 274 11.23 16.07 4.17
C ARG A 274 11.84 14.88 4.90
N ARG A 275 11.56 14.78 6.19
CA ARG A 275 12.06 13.73 7.06
C ARG A 275 10.90 12.92 7.57
N TRP A 276 11.07 11.60 7.63
CA TRP A 276 10.17 10.71 8.34
C TRP A 276 10.95 10.05 9.45
N ALA A 277 10.55 10.27 10.69
CA ALA A 277 11.13 9.63 11.85
C ALA A 277 10.15 8.63 12.44
N ILE A 278 10.67 7.58 13.05
CA ILE A 278 9.88 6.54 13.70
C ILE A 278 10.23 6.49 15.17
N SER A 279 9.23 6.52 16.05
CA SER A 279 9.40 6.24 17.46
C SER A 279 8.53 5.06 17.86
N LEU A 280 9.04 4.23 18.75
CA LEU A 280 8.29 3.11 19.31
C LEU A 280 8.16 3.29 20.82
N TYR A 281 6.93 3.30 21.30
CA TYR A 281 6.62 3.54 22.71
C TYR A 281 6.02 2.31 23.35
N ARG A 282 6.47 2.00 24.55
CA ARG A 282 5.90 0.98 25.43
C ARG A 282 5.23 1.66 26.61
N LEU A 283 4.10 1.12 27.06
CA LEU A 283 3.43 1.62 28.26
C LEU A 283 3.91 0.80 29.47
N GLU A 284 4.55 1.48 30.43
CA GLU A 284 5.00 0.90 31.69
C GLU A 284 4.26 1.59 32.84
N GLY A 285 3.30 0.87 33.42
CA GLY A 285 2.35 1.46 34.38
C GLY A 285 1.53 2.56 33.71
N THR A 286 1.75 3.81 34.09
CA THR A 286 1.06 5.00 33.55
C THR A 286 1.98 5.89 32.72
N ARG A 287 3.16 5.39 32.32
CA ARG A 287 4.19 6.18 31.63
C ARG A 287 4.60 5.52 30.32
N PHE A 288 4.86 6.34 29.32
CA PHE A 288 5.45 5.88 28.07
C PHE A 288 6.97 5.83 28.17
N THR A 289 7.54 4.68 27.83
CA THR A 289 8.98 4.47 27.66
C THR A 289 9.30 4.32 26.18
N LYS A 290 10.34 5.01 25.69
CA LYS A 290 10.79 4.89 24.29
C LYS A 290 11.66 3.64 24.15
N VAL A 291 11.26 2.74 23.26
CA VAL A 291 12.01 1.52 22.90
C VAL A 291 12.88 1.74 21.66
N ILE A 292 12.41 2.60 20.74
CA ILE A 292 13.14 3.09 19.57
C ILE A 292 13.01 4.61 19.55
N ASP A 293 14.13 5.31 19.41
CA ASP A 293 14.15 6.77 19.33
C ASP A 293 13.74 7.27 17.95
N GLY A 294 13.24 8.51 17.91
CA GLY A 294 12.80 9.21 16.72
C GLY A 294 13.92 9.71 15.82
N ASP A 295 14.95 8.89 15.57
CA ASP A 295 15.95 9.23 14.57
C ASP A 295 15.30 9.24 13.17
N PRO A 296 15.71 10.17 12.27
CA PRO A 296 15.20 10.20 10.91
C PRO A 296 15.48 8.86 10.21
N LEU A 297 14.41 8.18 9.80
CA LEU A 297 14.48 6.93 9.08
C LEU A 297 14.69 7.16 7.58
N TYR A 298 13.94 8.12 7.05
CA TYR A 298 14.00 8.53 5.65
C TYR A 298 14.17 10.04 5.58
N GLU A 299 15.09 10.51 4.74
CA GLU A 299 15.29 11.93 4.45
C GLU A 299 15.30 12.14 2.94
N LEU A 300 14.49 13.09 2.48
CA LEU A 300 14.38 13.47 1.08
C LEU A 300 14.68 14.95 0.94
N ALA A 301 15.78 15.29 0.28
CA ALA A 301 16.13 16.67 0.00
C ALA A 301 15.38 17.21 -1.24
N SER A 302 15.06 18.49 -1.27
CA SER A 302 14.40 19.16 -2.42
C SER A 302 15.14 18.91 -3.74
N ALA A 303 16.49 18.93 -3.73
CA ALA A 303 17.30 18.60 -4.91
C ALA A 303 17.04 17.17 -5.44
N GLN A 304 16.74 16.22 -4.55
CA GLN A 304 16.37 14.84 -4.87
C GLN A 304 14.88 14.67 -5.25
N THR A 305 14.09 15.73 -5.36
CA THR A 305 12.71 15.64 -5.89
C THR A 305 12.60 16.23 -7.29
N ARG A 306 13.42 17.24 -7.59
CA ARG A 306 13.44 17.88 -8.91
C ARG A 306 13.81 16.94 -10.04
N TRP A 307 14.69 15.97 -9.78
CA TRP A 307 15.14 15.03 -10.81
C TRP A 307 14.06 14.02 -11.23
N ILE A 308 13.07 13.75 -10.37
CA ILE A 308 11.85 12.98 -10.70
C ILE A 308 10.70 13.89 -11.14
N GLY A 309 10.96 15.19 -11.32
CA GLY A 309 9.98 16.17 -11.77
C GLY A 309 8.83 16.41 -10.78
N ALA A 310 9.11 16.31 -9.48
CA ALA A 310 8.18 16.57 -8.40
C ALA A 310 8.72 17.66 -7.47
N GLU A 311 7.82 18.39 -6.80
CA GLU A 311 8.18 19.24 -5.67
C GLU A 311 8.10 18.45 -4.37
N LEU A 312 8.85 18.87 -3.34
CA LEU A 312 8.90 18.16 -2.06
C LEU A 312 7.52 17.99 -1.38
N ARG A 313 6.64 18.99 -1.54
CA ARG A 313 5.25 18.95 -1.06
C ARG A 313 4.36 17.93 -1.79
N ASP A 314 4.74 17.56 -3.01
CA ASP A 314 4.01 16.60 -3.85
C ASP A 314 4.49 15.16 -3.67
N VAL A 315 5.48 14.92 -2.81
CA VAL A 315 5.99 13.59 -2.51
C VAL A 315 5.42 13.10 -1.18
N ASP A 316 4.67 12.01 -1.21
CA ASP A 316 4.18 11.35 0.01
C ASP A 316 4.84 9.99 0.22
N LEU A 317 5.01 9.64 1.49
CA LEU A 317 5.50 8.34 1.94
C LEU A 317 4.40 7.68 2.78
N TYR A 318 4.01 6.47 2.39
CA TYR A 318 3.04 5.63 3.10
C TYR A 318 3.80 4.49 3.73
N LEU A 319 4.02 4.56 5.04
CA LEU A 319 4.86 3.61 5.75
C LEU A 319 4.06 2.41 6.26
N GLU A 320 4.67 1.24 6.16
CA GLU A 320 4.25 0.01 6.81
C GLU A 320 5.39 -0.47 7.70
N VAL A 321 5.10 -0.73 8.96
CA VAL A 321 6.05 -1.20 9.97
C VAL A 321 5.63 -2.60 10.38
N SER A 322 6.55 -3.54 10.30
CA SER A 322 6.33 -4.93 10.74
C SER A 322 7.26 -5.27 11.90
N SER A 323 6.77 -6.06 12.85
CA SER A 323 7.60 -6.47 13.98
C SER A 323 8.55 -7.61 13.60
N ARG A 324 9.77 -7.54 14.13
CA ARG A 324 10.80 -8.59 14.06
C ARG A 324 11.19 -9.01 15.48
N SER A 325 11.91 -10.12 15.63
CA SER A 325 12.35 -10.60 16.96
C SER A 325 13.39 -9.68 17.60
N ASP A 326 14.23 -9.05 16.78
CA ASP A 326 15.35 -8.17 17.14
C ASP A 326 15.03 -6.68 16.95
N GLY A 327 13.91 -6.35 16.33
CA GLY A 327 13.64 -5.00 15.88
C GLY A 327 12.28 -4.84 15.21
N ILE A 328 12.24 -3.88 14.31
CA ILE A 328 11.15 -3.65 13.38
C ILE A 328 11.72 -3.53 11.96
N GLU A 329 10.92 -3.87 10.97
CA GLU A 329 11.24 -3.63 9.57
C GLU A 329 10.22 -2.63 9.03
N VAL A 330 10.72 -1.51 8.51
CA VAL A 330 9.91 -0.42 7.97
C VAL A 330 10.06 -0.42 6.45
N GLY A 331 8.95 -0.52 5.74
CA GLY A 331 8.87 -0.36 4.30
C GLY A 331 7.67 0.51 3.92
N GLY A 332 7.18 0.37 2.70
CA GLY A 332 6.04 1.15 2.24
C GLY A 332 6.10 1.59 0.78
N LEU A 333 5.39 2.66 0.49
CA LEU A 333 5.27 3.25 -0.84
C LEU A 333 5.65 4.72 -0.83
N LEU A 334 6.39 5.16 -1.84
CA LEU A 334 6.59 6.56 -2.19
C LEU A 334 5.68 6.89 -3.37
N THR A 335 4.97 8.02 -3.30
CA THR A 335 4.19 8.53 -4.43
C THR A 335 4.56 9.95 -4.75
N THR A 336 4.57 10.30 -6.03
CA THR A 336 4.63 11.70 -6.49
C THR A 336 3.27 12.12 -7.00
N ARG A 337 2.93 13.40 -6.83
CA ARG A 337 1.74 13.99 -7.43
C ARG A 337 2.09 14.98 -8.53
N SER A 338 1.18 15.10 -9.48
CA SER A 338 1.14 16.21 -10.44
C SER A 338 -0.31 16.64 -10.61
N SER A 339 -0.57 17.93 -10.44
CA SER A 339 -1.93 18.51 -10.55
C SER A 339 -2.95 17.80 -9.64
N GLY A 340 -2.54 17.38 -8.44
CA GLY A 340 -3.39 16.69 -7.46
C GLY A 340 -3.63 15.20 -7.72
N THR A 341 -3.14 14.65 -8.83
CA THR A 341 -3.23 13.20 -9.16
C THR A 341 -1.91 12.49 -8.88
N ILE A 342 -1.95 11.20 -8.53
CA ILE A 342 -0.74 10.40 -8.39
C ILE A 342 -0.14 10.17 -9.77
N ARG A 343 1.11 10.61 -9.94
CA ARG A 343 1.89 10.44 -11.17
C ARG A 343 2.76 9.21 -11.11
N ASP A 344 3.50 9.05 -10.01
CA ASP A 344 4.40 7.91 -9.81
C ASP A 344 4.11 7.21 -8.48
N VAL A 345 4.34 5.90 -8.47
CA VAL A 345 4.30 5.05 -7.28
C VAL A 345 5.52 4.16 -7.31
N ALA A 346 6.28 4.12 -6.21
CA ALA A 346 7.43 3.27 -6.05
C ALA A 346 7.41 2.58 -4.69
N ALA A 347 7.64 1.26 -4.68
CA ALA A 347 7.93 0.56 -3.42
C ALA A 347 9.28 1.04 -2.87
N ILE A 348 9.32 1.37 -1.59
CA ILE A 348 10.55 1.79 -0.92
C ILE A 348 11.34 0.59 -0.41
N SER A 349 12.65 0.75 -0.32
CA SER A 349 13.52 -0.29 0.24
C SER A 349 13.25 -0.42 1.73
N PRO A 350 13.02 -1.65 2.25
CA PRO A 350 12.79 -1.84 3.67
C PRO A 350 14.06 -1.55 4.47
N VAL A 351 13.88 -0.93 5.64
CA VAL A 351 14.95 -0.62 6.60
C VAL A 351 14.64 -1.34 7.90
N THR A 352 15.64 -2.03 8.46
CA THR A 352 15.52 -2.67 9.79
C THR A 352 16.02 -1.70 10.86
N VAL A 353 15.21 -1.51 11.91
CA VAL A 353 15.55 -0.69 13.07
C VAL A 353 15.55 -1.58 14.31
N ASN A 354 16.69 -1.67 15.00
CA ASN A 354 16.84 -2.51 16.16
C ASN A 354 16.15 -1.89 17.38
N ARG A 355 15.49 -2.72 18.20
CA ARG A 355 14.99 -2.26 19.50
C ARG A 355 16.18 -2.01 20.43
N ARG A 356 16.12 -0.95 21.25
CA ARG A 356 17.04 -0.84 22.38
C ARG A 356 16.75 -1.98 23.33
N GLN A 357 17.65 -2.96 23.40
CA GLN A 357 17.65 -3.89 24.52
C GLN A 357 18.00 -3.05 25.75
N GLY A 358 17.00 -2.82 26.61
CA GLY A 358 17.26 -2.24 27.92
C GLY A 358 18.41 -3.02 28.53
N LYS A 359 19.47 -2.31 28.96
CA LYS A 359 20.62 -2.94 29.59
C LYS A 359 20.06 -3.78 30.74
N ALA A 360 20.01 -5.10 30.55
CA ALA A 360 19.46 -6.02 31.53
C ALA A 360 20.18 -5.69 32.84
N THR A 361 19.42 -5.25 33.84
CA THR A 361 19.99 -4.91 35.14
C THR A 361 20.71 -6.17 35.62
N PRO A 362 22.05 -6.17 35.74
CA PRO A 362 22.77 -7.35 36.21
C PRO A 362 22.46 -7.45 37.70
N GLY A 363 21.43 -8.21 38.08
CA GLY A 363 20.91 -8.07 39.43
C GLY A 363 19.73 -8.97 39.76
N GLU A 364 19.84 -10.26 39.48
CA GLU A 364 19.37 -11.31 40.37
C GLU A 364 20.10 -12.59 39.94
N SER A 365 21.37 -12.68 40.34
CA SER A 365 22.01 -13.97 40.50
C SER A 365 21.13 -14.74 41.47
N SER A 366 20.31 -15.64 40.93
CA SER A 366 19.57 -16.61 41.73
C SER A 366 20.60 -17.27 42.63
N ASP A 367 20.48 -16.98 43.92
CA ASP A 367 21.31 -17.47 45.01
C ASP A 367 21.16 -18.99 45.04
N ALA A 368 21.97 -19.68 44.23
CA ALA A 368 22.00 -21.12 44.16
C ALA A 368 22.80 -21.64 45.36
N GLY A 369 22.08 -21.76 46.48
CA GLY A 369 22.16 -22.93 47.35
C GLY A 369 23.53 -23.26 47.93
N VAL A 370 23.68 -22.82 49.18
CA VAL A 370 24.43 -23.50 50.25
C VAL A 370 24.56 -25.01 50.00
N SER A 371 25.74 -25.48 49.62
CA SER A 371 26.11 -26.89 49.80
C SER A 371 26.34 -27.13 51.29
N THR A 372 25.36 -27.75 51.94
CA THR A 372 25.48 -28.28 53.29
C THR A 372 26.59 -29.34 53.33
N ARG A 373 27.69 -28.96 53.98
CA ARG A 373 28.75 -29.84 54.49
C ARG A 373 28.11 -30.89 55.40
N THR A 374 28.11 -32.15 54.97
CA THR A 374 27.75 -33.29 55.81
C THR A 374 29.05 -33.97 56.26
N ASP A 375 29.48 -33.65 57.49
CA ASP A 375 30.46 -34.42 58.25
C ASP A 375 29.71 -35.50 59.05
N ALA A 376 29.98 -36.77 58.78
CA ALA A 376 29.82 -37.97 59.64
C ALA A 376 30.11 -39.18 58.74
N GLY A 377 30.94 -40.17 59.03
CA GLY A 377 31.53 -40.66 60.27
C GLY A 377 31.61 -42.18 60.15
N SER A 378 32.81 -42.75 60.30
CA SER A 378 33.14 -44.06 60.89
C SER A 378 32.14 -45.23 60.75
N ALA A 379 32.54 -46.33 60.08
CA ALA A 379 32.91 -47.61 60.72
C ALA A 379 32.90 -48.82 59.76
N ASN A 380 33.94 -49.63 59.96
CA ASN A 380 34.29 -51.00 59.52
C ASN A 380 33.14 -52.05 59.55
N PRO A 381 33.29 -53.25 58.96
CA PRO A 381 34.38 -54.23 59.24
C PRO A 381 35.43 -54.47 58.16
#